data_AF-A0A4Y3N6D8-F1
#
_entry.id   AF-A0A4Y3N6D8-F1
#
_cell.length_a   1.000
_cell.length_b   1.000
_cell.length_c   1.000
_cell.angle_alpha   90.00
_cell.angle_beta   90.00
_cell.angle_gamma   90.00
#
_symmetry.space_group_name_H-M   'P 1'
#
loop_
_entity.id
_entity.type
_entity.pdbx_description
1 polymer ?
#
loop_
_entity_poly.entity_id
_entity_poly.type
_entity_poly.pdbx_seq_one_letter_code
_entity_poly.pdbx_strand_id
1 'polypeptide(L)'
;MPTELDSREIVREINRLTTDLVATGLLDDQNWPTAKTHQGIDYVSVPTSVGSAVLKYKSYANLYSEVREGRAFNLLFLDGAMLQMDYEFRGSNIVRHRLSFFPSPDLLEYQTAPDTYFNEQLFSDIVGPQVHPVALRLDFDAREGVSQNILHPTSHMTLGQYSNCRIPITGPVSPGVFLDFIVRSFYWTPSVTTPVIISDSVFASGATITEDERRVLHIALP
;
A
#
# COMPACT_ATOMS: atom_id res chain seq x y z
N MET A 1 18.63 16.62 5.85
CA MET A 1 18.98 15.21 6.16
C MET A 1 17.67 14.44 6.14
N PRO A 2 17.63 13.23 5.55
CA PRO A 2 16.41 12.42 5.58
C PRO A 2 15.97 12.24 7.03
N THR A 3 14.69 12.47 7.31
CA THR A 3 14.12 12.22 8.65
C THR A 3 14.12 10.71 8.87
N GLU A 4 14.84 10.24 9.89
CA GLU A 4 14.82 8.83 10.27
C GLU A 4 13.39 8.47 10.73
N LEU A 5 12.80 7.46 10.08
CA LEU A 5 11.42 7.06 10.34
C LEU A 5 11.33 6.09 11.51
N ASP A 6 10.74 6.54 12.62
CA ASP A 6 10.26 5.70 13.70
C ASP A 6 8.72 5.56 13.67
N SER A 7 8.15 4.84 14.63
CA SER A 7 6.71 4.62 14.72
C SER A 7 5.89 5.93 14.79
N ARG A 8 6.43 6.98 15.42
CA ARG A 8 5.75 8.28 15.55
C ARG A 8 5.82 9.08 14.26
N GLU A 9 6.97 9.07 13.59
CA GLU A 9 7.12 9.75 12.30
C GLU A 9 6.25 9.07 11.23
N ILE A 10 6.13 7.74 11.23
CA ILE A 10 5.18 7.04 10.32
C ILE A 10 3.74 7.46 10.58
N VAL A 11 3.30 7.52 11.85
CA VAL A 11 1.94 8.00 12.16
C VAL A 11 1.75 9.41 11.65
N ARG A 12 2.70 10.33 11.91
CA ARG A 12 2.62 11.72 11.43
C ARG A 12 2.56 11.79 9.92
N GLU A 13 3.39 11.01 9.24
CA GLU A 13 3.45 10.98 7.79
C GLU A 13 2.15 10.48 7.20
N ILE A 14 1.63 9.33 7.65
CA ILE A 14 0.34 8.81 7.18
C ILE A 14 -0.77 9.85 7.43
N ASN A 15 -0.82 10.50 8.60
CA ASN A 15 -1.82 11.53 8.88
C ASN A 15 -1.72 12.72 7.91
N ARG A 16 -0.50 13.20 7.64
CA ARG A 16 -0.27 14.29 6.67
C ARG A 16 -0.71 13.88 5.27
N LEU A 17 -0.24 12.72 4.81
CA LEU A 17 -0.57 12.19 3.49
C LEU A 17 -2.07 11.98 3.28
N THR A 18 -2.76 11.42 4.27
CA THR A 18 -4.22 11.29 4.25
C THR A 18 -4.88 12.67 4.15
N THR A 19 -4.44 13.66 4.93
CA THR A 19 -4.99 15.03 4.90
C THR A 19 -4.80 15.68 3.53
N ASP A 20 -3.60 15.58 2.97
CA ASP A 20 -3.27 16.13 1.65
C ASP A 20 -4.14 15.47 0.56
N LEU A 21 -4.35 14.15 0.64
CA LEU A 21 -5.17 13.43 -0.33
C LEU A 21 -6.66 13.71 -0.18
N VAL A 22 -7.19 13.89 1.03
CA VAL A 22 -8.57 14.34 1.25
C VAL A 22 -8.82 15.67 0.53
N ALA A 23 -7.86 16.61 0.57
CA ALA A 23 -7.98 17.90 -0.09
C ALA A 23 -8.05 17.82 -1.63
N THR A 24 -7.63 16.70 -2.22
CA THR A 24 -7.75 16.46 -3.68
C THR A 24 -9.14 16.01 -4.11
N GLY A 25 -9.98 15.54 -3.17
CA GLY A 25 -11.28 14.95 -3.48
C GLY A 25 -11.21 13.53 -4.05
N LEU A 26 -10.05 12.85 -4.04
CA LEU A 26 -9.91 11.48 -4.56
C LEU A 26 -10.46 10.37 -3.64
N LEU A 27 -10.79 10.71 -2.39
CA LEU A 27 -11.17 9.74 -1.35
C LEU A 27 -12.67 9.79 -1.06
N ASP A 28 -13.26 8.60 -0.90
CA ASP A 28 -14.62 8.39 -0.39
C ASP A 28 -14.63 8.30 1.14
N ASP A 29 -13.63 7.61 1.73
CA ASP A 29 -13.54 7.36 3.18
C ASP A 29 -12.07 7.11 3.61
N GLN A 30 -11.82 7.20 4.91
CA GLN A 30 -10.49 7.04 5.50
C GLN A 30 -10.55 6.54 6.94
N ASN A 31 -9.52 5.78 7.36
CA ASN A 31 -9.27 5.48 8.76
C ASN A 31 -7.85 5.92 9.14
N TRP A 32 -7.76 6.59 10.28
CA TRP A 32 -6.49 7.12 10.77
C TRP A 32 -5.65 6.03 11.45
N PRO A 33 -4.32 6.05 11.27
CA PRO A 33 -3.44 5.09 11.90
C PRO A 33 -3.41 5.30 13.42
N THR A 34 -3.21 4.20 14.15
CA THR A 34 -2.93 4.20 15.59
C THR A 34 -1.60 3.53 15.85
N ALA A 35 -0.87 4.01 16.85
CA ALA A 35 0.33 3.35 17.36
C ALA A 35 -0.01 2.63 18.68
N LYS A 36 0.36 1.35 18.79
CA LYS A 36 0.23 0.56 20.02
C LYS A 36 1.54 -0.16 20.29
N THR A 37 2.01 -0.13 21.54
CA THR A 37 3.21 -0.88 21.93
C THR A 37 2.82 -2.17 22.64
N HIS A 38 3.36 -3.30 22.19
CA HIS A 38 3.21 -4.60 22.86
C HIS A 38 4.53 -5.36 22.84
N GLN A 39 4.99 -5.81 24.01
CA GLN A 39 6.25 -6.54 24.18
C GLN A 39 7.48 -5.86 23.53
N GLY A 40 7.54 -4.52 23.60
CA GLY A 40 8.64 -3.74 23.02
C GLY A 40 8.61 -3.60 21.49
N ILE A 41 7.51 -4.00 20.85
CA ILE A 41 7.23 -3.72 19.44
C ILE A 41 6.15 -2.65 19.34
N ASP A 42 6.40 -1.60 18.56
CA ASP A 42 5.42 -0.59 18.22
C ASP A 42 4.72 -0.99 16.91
N TYR A 43 3.41 -1.14 16.96
CA TYR A 43 2.55 -1.46 15.82
C TYR A 43 1.86 -0.19 15.36
N VAL A 44 2.03 0.18 14.09
CA VAL A 44 1.31 1.27 13.45
C VAL A 44 0.37 0.68 12.41
N SER A 45 -0.94 0.73 12.67
CA SER A 45 -1.97 0.20 11.80
C SER A 45 -3.29 0.94 12.03
N VAL A 46 -4.30 0.68 11.18
CA VAL A 46 -5.67 1.09 11.51
C VAL A 46 -6.18 0.31 12.75
N PRO A 47 -7.14 0.86 13.51
CA PRO A 47 -7.60 0.25 14.77
C PRO A 47 -8.27 -1.13 14.59
N THR A 48 -8.89 -1.32 13.44
CA THR A 48 -9.60 -2.52 13.03
C THR A 48 -8.63 -3.44 12.27
N SER A 49 -8.85 -4.75 12.33
CA SER A 49 -8.07 -5.69 11.53
C SER A 49 -8.96 -6.85 11.11
N VAL A 50 -8.73 -7.35 9.90
CA VAL A 50 -9.30 -8.62 9.48
C VAL A 50 -8.31 -9.73 9.87
N GLY A 51 -8.81 -10.76 10.56
CA GLY A 51 -7.96 -11.85 11.04
C GLY A 51 -7.23 -12.56 9.90
N SER A 52 -5.91 -12.73 10.02
CA SER A 52 -5.07 -13.33 8.97
C SER A 52 -5.45 -14.76 8.58
N ALA A 53 -6.08 -15.53 9.48
CA ALA A 53 -6.61 -16.86 9.20
C ALA A 53 -7.81 -16.82 8.25
N VAL A 54 -8.58 -15.74 8.28
CA VAL A 54 -9.78 -15.53 7.47
C VAL A 54 -9.41 -15.30 5.99
N LEU A 55 -8.21 -14.74 5.73
CA LEU A 55 -7.79 -14.28 4.41
C LEU A 55 -7.11 -15.34 3.53
N LYS A 56 -6.73 -16.51 4.07
CA LYS A 56 -5.86 -17.47 3.34
C LYS A 56 -6.56 -18.35 2.31
N TYR A 57 -7.90 -18.36 2.26
CA TYR A 57 -8.69 -19.26 1.39
C TYR A 57 -9.96 -18.61 0.84
N LYS A 58 -9.85 -17.36 0.37
CA LYS A 58 -11.00 -16.60 -0.15
C LYS A 58 -10.73 -16.11 -1.56
N SER A 59 -11.81 -15.99 -2.34
CA SER A 59 -11.75 -15.26 -3.60
C SER A 59 -11.33 -13.81 -3.33
N TYR A 60 -10.79 -13.16 -4.36
CA TYR A 60 -10.41 -11.75 -4.24
C TYR A 60 -11.59 -10.87 -3.80
N ALA A 61 -12.78 -11.10 -4.37
CA ALA A 61 -13.99 -10.36 -4.01
C ALA A 61 -14.35 -10.50 -2.52
N ASN A 62 -14.28 -11.71 -1.96
CA ASN A 62 -14.59 -11.93 -0.54
C ASN A 62 -13.54 -11.27 0.37
N LEU A 63 -12.25 -11.36 0.02
CA LEU A 63 -11.19 -10.65 0.73
C LEU A 63 -11.46 -9.14 0.74
N TYR A 64 -11.75 -8.58 -0.42
CA TYR A 64 -12.05 -7.16 -0.58
C TYR A 64 -13.27 -6.76 0.28
N SER A 65 -14.37 -7.50 0.21
CA SER A 65 -15.57 -7.23 1.02
C SER A 65 -15.28 -7.22 2.52
N GLU A 66 -14.49 -8.18 3.02
CA GLU A 66 -14.15 -8.23 4.44
C GLU A 66 -13.26 -7.09 4.91
N VAL A 67 -12.29 -6.70 4.09
CA VAL A 67 -11.46 -5.52 4.37
C VAL A 67 -12.33 -4.25 4.39
N ARG A 68 -13.27 -4.13 3.44
CA ARG A 68 -14.18 -2.99 3.34
C ARG A 68 -15.16 -2.92 4.51
N GLU A 69 -15.89 -4.01 4.77
CA GLU A 69 -16.88 -4.12 5.86
C GLU A 69 -16.23 -3.97 7.25
N GLY A 70 -15.04 -4.54 7.43
CA GLY A 70 -14.25 -4.39 8.65
C GLY A 70 -13.58 -3.03 8.79
N ARG A 71 -13.70 -2.14 7.79
CA ARG A 71 -12.98 -0.87 7.69
C ARG A 71 -11.47 -1.02 7.92
N ALA A 72 -10.88 -2.12 7.48
CA ALA A 72 -9.49 -2.47 7.71
C ALA A 72 -8.56 -1.87 6.63
N PHE A 73 -8.78 -0.60 6.29
CA PHE A 73 -8.06 0.15 5.28
C PHE A 73 -7.73 1.55 5.80
N ASN A 74 -6.64 2.14 5.34
CA ASN A 74 -6.31 3.54 5.62
C ASN A 74 -7.11 4.49 4.73
N LEU A 75 -7.22 4.16 3.43
CA LEU A 75 -7.86 5.01 2.42
C LEU A 75 -8.83 4.17 1.57
N LEU A 76 -9.99 4.73 1.29
CA LEU A 76 -10.96 4.24 0.29
C LEU A 76 -11.11 5.33 -0.78
N PHE A 77 -10.80 4.97 -2.02
CA PHE A 77 -10.92 5.86 -3.18
C PHE A 77 -12.35 5.86 -3.74
N LEU A 78 -12.69 6.89 -4.51
CA LEU A 78 -14.02 7.04 -5.13
C LEU A 78 -14.38 5.92 -6.11
N ASP A 79 -13.40 5.24 -6.69
CA ASP A 79 -13.58 4.05 -7.53
C ASP A 79 -13.77 2.75 -6.71
N GLY A 80 -13.77 2.87 -5.38
CA GLY A 80 -13.86 1.76 -4.43
C GLY A 80 -12.53 1.10 -4.11
N ALA A 81 -11.41 1.46 -4.73
CA ALA A 81 -10.13 0.86 -4.37
C ALA A 81 -9.76 1.19 -2.92
N MET A 82 -9.07 0.28 -2.24
CA MET A 82 -8.63 0.46 -0.86
C MET A 82 -7.12 0.38 -0.73
N LEU A 83 -6.56 1.17 0.18
CA LEU A 83 -5.14 1.16 0.52
C LEU A 83 -4.96 0.89 2.02
N GLN A 84 -4.04 -0.01 2.36
CA GLN A 84 -3.68 -0.38 3.74
C GLN A 84 -2.17 -0.22 3.97
N MET A 85 -1.80 0.31 5.14
CA MET A 85 -0.44 0.59 5.56
C MET A 85 -0.23 0.16 7.00
N ASP A 86 0.43 -1.00 7.18
CA ASP A 86 0.79 -1.53 8.49
C ASP A 86 2.31 -1.57 8.66
N TYR A 87 2.80 -1.14 9.82
CA TYR A 87 4.22 -1.16 10.18
C TYR A 87 4.45 -1.70 11.59
N GLU A 88 5.61 -2.32 11.81
CA GLU A 88 6.07 -2.80 13.11
C GLU A 88 7.51 -2.33 13.34
N PHE A 89 7.76 -1.74 14.51
CA PHE A 89 9.06 -1.19 14.90
C PHE A 89 9.58 -1.79 16.20
N ARG A 90 10.90 -1.86 16.34
CA ARG A 90 11.59 -2.10 17.61
C ARG A 90 12.53 -0.92 17.87
N GLY A 91 12.09 0.02 18.71
CA GLY A 91 12.75 1.32 18.82
C GLY A 91 12.62 2.09 17.51
N SER A 92 13.72 2.62 16.96
CA SER A 92 13.76 3.27 15.64
C SER A 92 13.92 2.30 14.47
N ASN A 93 14.10 1.00 14.72
CA ASN A 93 14.30 0.03 13.65
C ASN A 93 12.97 -0.51 13.15
N ILE A 94 12.72 -0.37 11.85
CA ILE A 94 11.63 -1.10 11.21
C ILE A 94 11.92 -2.61 11.22
N VAL A 95 10.96 -3.38 11.72
CA VAL A 95 11.02 -4.85 11.77
C VAL A 95 10.22 -5.44 10.64
N ARG A 96 9.06 -4.84 10.32
CA ARG A 96 8.12 -5.37 9.34
C ARG A 96 7.22 -4.26 8.81
N HIS A 97 6.79 -4.38 7.56
CA HIS A 97 5.62 -3.66 7.06
C HIS A 97 4.82 -4.53 6.10
N ARG A 98 3.55 -4.15 5.93
CA ARG A 98 2.67 -4.68 4.90
C ARG A 98 1.85 -3.52 4.32
N LEU A 99 2.10 -3.23 3.06
CA LEU A 99 1.42 -2.16 2.34
C LEU A 99 0.61 -2.81 1.22
N SER A 100 -0.72 -2.64 1.22
CA SER A 100 -1.61 -3.32 0.28
C SER A 100 -2.45 -2.31 -0.49
N PHE A 101 -2.67 -2.57 -1.77
CA PHE A 101 -3.65 -1.86 -2.58
C PHE A 101 -4.60 -2.88 -3.21
N PHE A 102 -5.89 -2.64 -3.01
CA PHE A 102 -7.00 -3.52 -3.35
C PHE A 102 -7.95 -2.76 -4.30
N PRO A 103 -7.74 -2.82 -5.62
CA PRO A 103 -8.70 -2.28 -6.59
C PRO A 103 -10.10 -2.88 -6.40
N SER A 104 -11.18 -2.13 -6.63
CA SER A 104 -12.52 -2.72 -6.54
C SER A 104 -12.64 -3.95 -7.48
N PRO A 105 -13.11 -5.12 -6.99
CA PRO A 105 -13.32 -6.30 -7.82
C PRO A 105 -14.49 -6.10 -8.79
N ASP A 106 -15.38 -5.16 -8.48
CA ASP A 106 -16.55 -4.84 -9.27
C ASP A 106 -16.54 -3.35 -9.62
N LEU A 107 -16.48 -3.06 -10.92
CA LEU A 107 -16.58 -1.72 -11.48
C LEU A 107 -17.99 -1.49 -12.07
N LEU A 108 -18.99 -2.28 -11.68
CA LEU A 108 -20.33 -2.28 -12.30
C LEU A 108 -20.97 -0.90 -12.41
N GLU A 109 -20.79 -0.02 -11.43
CA GLU A 109 -21.31 1.36 -11.49
C GLU A 109 -20.72 2.14 -12.69
N TYR A 110 -19.44 1.92 -13.01
CA TYR A 110 -18.78 2.48 -14.19
C TYR A 110 -19.19 1.79 -15.50
N GLN A 111 -19.45 0.49 -15.46
CA GLN A 111 -19.90 -0.28 -16.63
C GLN A 111 -21.36 0.02 -17.00
N THR A 112 -22.18 0.43 -16.03
CA THR A 112 -23.61 0.70 -16.20
C THR A 112 -23.92 2.16 -16.54
N ALA A 113 -23.06 3.11 -16.13
CA ALA A 113 -23.18 4.53 -16.47
C ALA A 113 -21.85 5.16 -16.92
N PRO A 114 -21.16 4.61 -17.94
CA PRO A 114 -19.83 5.04 -18.35
C PRO A 114 -19.80 6.55 -18.69
N ASP A 115 -20.81 7.07 -19.39
CA ASP A 115 -20.85 8.47 -19.83
C ASP A 115 -20.86 9.47 -18.66
N THR A 116 -21.39 9.10 -17.50
CA THR A 116 -21.39 9.97 -16.30
C THR A 116 -19.97 10.16 -15.77
N TYR A 117 -19.14 9.12 -15.82
CA TYR A 117 -17.79 9.11 -15.29
C TYR A 117 -16.70 9.43 -16.33
N PHE A 118 -16.90 9.10 -17.60
CA PHE A 118 -16.00 9.50 -18.69
C PHE A 118 -16.00 11.02 -18.90
N ASN A 119 -17.09 11.71 -18.57
CA ASN A 119 -17.17 13.17 -18.59
C ASN A 119 -16.44 13.80 -17.40
N GLU A 120 -16.20 13.05 -16.32
CA GLU A 120 -15.30 13.42 -15.23
C GLU A 120 -13.89 12.90 -15.56
N GLN A 121 -13.07 13.77 -16.16
CA GLN A 121 -11.71 13.51 -16.65
C GLN A 121 -10.75 12.83 -15.65
N LEU A 122 -11.15 12.70 -14.37
CA LEU A 122 -10.43 12.06 -13.28
C LEU A 122 -10.40 10.52 -13.36
N PHE A 123 -11.39 9.87 -14.00
CA PHE A 123 -11.61 8.42 -13.85
C PHE A 123 -11.42 7.59 -15.12
N SER A 124 -11.34 8.20 -16.31
CA SER A 124 -11.41 7.50 -17.61
C SER A 124 -10.36 6.39 -17.79
N ASP A 125 -9.18 6.55 -17.19
CA ASP A 125 -8.04 5.65 -17.40
C ASP A 125 -8.01 4.48 -16.40
N ILE A 126 -8.79 4.57 -15.32
CA ILE A 126 -8.81 3.62 -14.19
C ILE A 126 -9.97 2.62 -14.31
N VAL A 127 -11.07 3.04 -14.94
CA VAL A 127 -12.36 2.30 -14.92
C VAL A 127 -12.80 1.79 -16.29
N GLY A 128 -11.94 1.92 -17.30
CA GLY A 128 -12.22 1.42 -18.64
C GLY A 128 -12.35 -0.13 -18.68
N PRO A 129 -13.10 -0.67 -19.65
CA PRO A 129 -13.33 -2.12 -19.78
C PRO A 129 -12.06 -2.96 -19.96
N GLN A 130 -10.94 -2.34 -20.31
CA GLN A 130 -9.62 -2.95 -20.42
C GLN A 130 -8.90 -3.16 -19.07
N VAL A 131 -9.37 -2.52 -18.00
CA VAL A 131 -8.69 -2.54 -16.70
C VAL A 131 -9.05 -3.79 -15.93
N HIS A 132 -8.04 -4.56 -15.53
CA HIS A 132 -8.19 -5.74 -14.69
C HIS A 132 -7.77 -5.42 -13.25
N PRO A 133 -8.63 -5.64 -12.25
CA PRO A 133 -8.27 -5.38 -10.85
C PRO A 133 -7.25 -6.42 -10.38
N VAL A 134 -6.01 -5.98 -10.17
CA VAL A 134 -4.94 -6.81 -9.63
C VAL A 134 -4.51 -6.23 -8.29
N ALA A 135 -4.83 -6.93 -7.21
CA ALA A 135 -4.33 -6.58 -5.89
C ALA A 135 -2.80 -6.64 -5.87
N LEU A 136 -2.19 -5.64 -5.26
CA LEU A 136 -0.74 -5.59 -5.06
C LEU A 136 -0.42 -5.44 -3.59
N ARG A 137 0.73 -5.97 -3.19
CA ARG A 137 1.21 -5.87 -1.81
C ARG A 137 2.72 -5.79 -1.74
N LEU A 138 3.23 -4.85 -0.94
CA LEU A 138 4.65 -4.68 -0.65
C LEU A 138 4.87 -5.10 0.80
N ASP A 139 5.59 -6.21 1.00
CA ASP A 139 5.92 -6.75 2.31
C ASP A 139 7.40 -6.50 2.60
N PHE A 140 7.71 -6.17 3.86
CA PHE A 140 9.05 -6.20 4.43
C PHE A 140 9.01 -7.00 5.72
N ASP A 141 9.98 -7.88 5.93
CA ASP A 141 10.05 -8.71 7.15
C ASP A 141 11.51 -9.06 7.48
N ALA A 142 12.11 -8.28 8.38
CA ALA A 142 13.49 -8.44 8.83
C ALA A 142 13.65 -9.39 10.03
N ARG A 143 12.59 -10.13 10.40
CA ARG A 143 12.67 -11.08 11.50
C ARG A 143 13.52 -12.29 11.10
N GLU A 144 14.33 -12.75 12.04
CA GLU A 144 15.21 -13.89 11.83
C GLU A 144 14.43 -15.13 11.37
N GLY A 145 14.94 -15.79 10.33
CA GLY A 145 14.35 -17.02 9.78
C GLY A 145 13.10 -16.84 8.91
N VAL A 146 12.63 -15.61 8.66
CA VAL A 146 11.47 -15.36 7.78
C VAL A 146 11.87 -15.28 6.31
N SER A 147 12.95 -14.57 6.01
CA SER A 147 13.39 -14.38 4.63
C SER A 147 14.19 -15.58 4.11
N GLN A 148 14.11 -15.80 2.81
CA GLN A 148 14.85 -16.80 2.07
C GLN A 148 15.29 -16.18 0.76
N ASN A 149 16.60 -16.13 0.51
CA ASN A 149 17.16 -15.53 -0.70
C ASN A 149 16.43 -16.02 -1.96
N ILE A 150 16.01 -15.08 -2.82
CA ILE A 150 15.21 -15.29 -4.05
C ILE A 150 13.77 -15.78 -3.78
N LEU A 151 13.56 -16.79 -2.94
CA LEU A 151 12.27 -17.44 -2.74
C LEU A 151 11.30 -16.63 -1.86
N HIS A 152 11.83 -15.88 -0.90
CA HIS A 152 11.10 -15.00 -0.01
C HIS A 152 12.01 -13.83 0.41
N PRO A 153 12.26 -12.86 -0.50
CA PRO A 153 13.14 -11.74 -0.20
C PRO A 153 12.67 -10.96 1.03
N THR A 154 13.61 -10.38 1.77
CA THR A 154 13.32 -9.58 2.97
C THR A 154 12.35 -8.44 2.68
N SER A 155 12.46 -7.81 1.51
CA SER A 155 11.49 -6.87 0.96
C SER A 155 11.04 -7.33 -0.42
N HIS A 156 9.73 -7.41 -0.67
CA HIS A 156 9.21 -7.87 -1.96
C HIS A 156 7.81 -7.34 -2.27
N MET A 157 7.50 -7.26 -3.56
CA MET A 157 6.16 -7.01 -4.09
C MET A 157 5.50 -8.33 -4.51
N THR A 158 4.21 -8.45 -4.24
CA THR A 158 3.34 -9.51 -4.77
C THR A 158 2.22 -8.91 -5.60
N LEU A 159 1.77 -9.64 -6.62
CA LEU A 159 0.66 -9.28 -7.50
C LEU A 159 -0.36 -10.42 -7.53
N GLY A 160 -1.64 -10.09 -7.48
CA GLY A 160 -2.75 -11.06 -7.63
C GLY A 160 -2.80 -12.17 -6.57
N GLN A 161 -2.05 -12.04 -5.46
CA GLN A 161 -1.91 -13.04 -4.40
C GLN A 161 -1.31 -14.39 -4.83
N TYR A 162 -0.60 -14.45 -5.96
CA TYR A 162 0.13 -15.65 -6.35
C TYR A 162 1.27 -15.93 -5.35
N SER A 163 1.28 -17.14 -4.76
CA SER A 163 2.24 -17.53 -3.73
C SER A 163 3.71 -17.41 -4.15
N ASN A 164 3.98 -17.60 -5.43
CA ASN A 164 5.33 -17.55 -6.02
C ASN A 164 5.64 -16.23 -6.73
N CYS A 165 4.68 -15.30 -6.85
CA CYS A 165 4.93 -13.99 -7.44
C CYS A 165 5.50 -13.07 -6.37
N ARG A 166 6.82 -13.11 -6.20
CA ARG A 166 7.57 -12.26 -5.27
C ARG A 166 8.69 -11.57 -6.03
N ILE A 167 8.51 -10.29 -6.30
CA ILE A 167 9.49 -9.46 -6.98
C ILE A 167 10.30 -8.75 -5.89
N PRO A 168 11.61 -9.01 -5.75
CA PRO A 168 12.43 -8.35 -4.73
C PRO A 168 12.36 -6.82 -4.82
N ILE A 169 12.39 -6.16 -3.66
CA ILE A 169 12.52 -4.70 -3.53
C ILE A 169 13.84 -4.41 -2.81
N THR A 170 14.50 -3.31 -3.14
CA THR A 170 15.81 -2.97 -2.56
C THR A 170 15.80 -2.77 -1.04
N GLY A 171 14.68 -2.42 -0.42
CA GLY A 171 14.60 -2.13 1.01
C GLY A 171 13.15 -1.95 1.50
N PRO A 172 12.94 -1.54 2.76
CA PRO A 172 11.61 -1.20 3.26
C PRO A 172 11.07 0.08 2.61
N VAL A 173 9.74 0.17 2.50
CA VAL A 173 9.02 1.20 1.75
C VAL A 173 8.27 2.11 2.71
N SER A 174 8.50 3.42 2.61
CA SER A 174 7.81 4.41 3.44
C SER A 174 6.37 4.66 2.96
N PRO A 175 5.51 5.24 3.82
CA PRO A 175 4.16 5.64 3.42
C PRO A 175 4.17 6.53 2.19
N GLY A 176 5.16 7.44 2.11
CA GLY A 176 5.27 8.38 1.02
C GLY A 176 5.58 7.71 -0.31
N VAL A 177 6.61 6.87 -0.35
CA VAL A 177 6.99 6.13 -1.57
C VAL A 177 5.85 5.24 -2.05
N PHE A 178 5.13 4.58 -1.13
CA PHE A 178 4.01 3.72 -1.51
C PHE A 178 2.83 4.52 -2.06
N LEU A 179 2.41 5.58 -1.37
CA LEU A 179 1.29 6.39 -1.84
C LEU A 179 1.62 7.11 -3.14
N ASP A 180 2.87 7.55 -3.34
CA ASP A 180 3.31 8.18 -4.60
C ASP A 180 3.10 7.24 -5.77
N PHE A 181 3.59 6.00 -5.61
CA PHE A 181 3.43 4.96 -6.61
C PHE A 181 1.95 4.75 -6.94
N ILE A 182 1.08 4.65 -5.94
CA ILE A 182 -0.35 4.44 -6.17
C ILE A 182 -0.98 5.63 -6.90
N VAL A 183 -0.82 6.84 -6.36
CA VAL A 183 -1.47 8.03 -6.94
C VAL A 183 -0.92 8.30 -8.34
N ARG A 184 0.39 8.22 -8.55
CA ARG A 184 1.00 8.49 -9.85
C ARG A 184 0.66 7.44 -10.91
N SER A 185 0.57 6.17 -10.52
CA SER A 185 0.36 5.08 -11.48
C SER A 185 -1.11 4.83 -11.79
N PHE A 186 -2.00 5.07 -10.81
CA PHE A 186 -3.42 4.75 -10.94
C PHE A 186 -4.31 5.99 -10.98
N TYR A 187 -3.97 7.12 -10.35
CA TYR A 187 -4.88 8.27 -10.21
C TYR A 187 -4.38 9.56 -10.86
N TRP A 188 -3.23 9.53 -11.52
CA TRP A 188 -2.69 10.71 -12.18
C TRP A 188 -3.48 10.99 -13.45
N THR A 189 -4.10 12.16 -13.50
CA THR A 189 -4.71 12.69 -14.72
C THR A 189 -4.09 14.04 -15.07
N PRO A 190 -4.04 14.43 -16.35
CA PRO A 190 -3.51 15.73 -16.79
C PRO A 190 -4.18 16.93 -16.11
N SER A 191 -5.40 16.76 -15.58
CA SER A 191 -6.19 17.77 -14.89
C SER A 191 -5.89 17.88 -13.39
N VAL A 192 -5.25 16.87 -12.78
CA VAL A 192 -4.77 16.93 -11.40
C VAL A 192 -3.45 17.70 -11.39
N THR A 193 -3.54 19.03 -11.24
CA THR A 193 -2.39 19.94 -11.23
C THR A 193 -1.60 19.93 -9.94
N THR A 194 -2.08 19.24 -8.90
CA THR A 194 -1.37 19.15 -7.62
C THR A 194 -0.29 18.09 -7.76
N PRO A 195 1.00 18.45 -7.78
CA PRO A 195 2.03 17.45 -7.55
C PRO A 195 1.78 16.97 -6.12
N VAL A 196 1.28 15.74 -5.98
CA VAL A 196 1.35 15.09 -4.68
C VAL A 196 2.84 14.83 -4.49
N ILE A 197 3.56 15.82 -3.94
CA ILE A 197 4.97 15.68 -3.58
C ILE A 197 4.96 14.77 -2.37
N ILE A 198 4.99 13.47 -2.64
CA ILE A 198 4.89 12.49 -1.58
C ILE A 198 6.31 12.17 -1.13
N SER A 199 6.80 12.98 -0.19
CA SER A 199 7.84 12.70 0.81
C SER A 199 9.09 11.92 0.37
N ASP A 200 10.27 12.56 0.50
CA ASP A 200 11.59 11.90 0.41
C ASP A 200 11.94 11.06 1.65
N SER A 201 10.93 10.57 2.38
CA SER A 201 11.13 9.80 3.60
C SER A 201 11.66 8.40 3.25
N VAL A 202 12.91 8.16 3.63
CA VAL A 202 13.57 6.86 3.47
C VAL A 202 13.91 6.30 4.84
N PHE A 203 13.76 4.99 5.00
CA PHE A 203 14.25 4.32 6.18
C PHE A 203 15.77 4.33 6.19
N ALA A 204 16.37 4.56 7.36
CA ALA A 204 17.82 4.54 7.52
C ALA A 204 18.44 3.14 7.36
N SER A 205 17.63 2.08 7.38
CA SER A 205 18.06 0.67 7.37
C SER A 205 18.79 0.21 6.09
N GLY A 206 18.97 1.08 5.10
CA GLY A 206 19.71 0.79 3.89
C GLY A 206 19.06 -0.30 3.03
N ALA A 207 19.80 -0.76 2.03
CA ALA A 207 19.32 -1.82 1.14
C ALA A 207 19.37 -3.19 1.83
N THR A 208 18.27 -3.96 1.75
CA THR A 208 18.16 -5.32 2.28
C THR A 208 18.15 -6.41 1.21
N ILE A 209 18.14 -6.02 -0.07
CA ILE A 209 18.25 -6.93 -1.21
C ILE A 209 19.63 -7.59 -1.28
N THR A 210 19.68 -8.88 -1.61
CA THR A 210 20.93 -9.64 -1.77
C THR A 210 21.54 -9.46 -3.16
N GLU A 211 22.81 -9.84 -3.33
CA GLU A 211 23.47 -9.86 -4.64
C GLU A 211 22.83 -10.83 -5.63
N ASP A 212 22.23 -11.92 -5.15
CA ASP A 212 21.51 -12.85 -6.03
C ASP A 212 20.15 -12.30 -6.44
N GLU A 213 19.45 -11.60 -5.55
CA GLU A 213 18.19 -10.92 -5.85
C GLU A 213 18.39 -9.78 -6.85
N ARG A 214 19.55 -9.11 -6.85
CA ARG A 214 19.93 -8.12 -7.88
C ARG A 214 20.08 -8.72 -9.28
N ARG A 215 20.28 -10.04 -9.40
CA ARG A 215 20.44 -10.76 -10.67
C ARG A 215 19.11 -11.19 -11.30
N VAL A 216 17.98 -10.96 -10.61
CA VAL A 216 16.63 -11.19 -11.15
C VAL A 216 15.89 -9.85 -11.30
N LEU A 217 14.70 -9.89 -11.90
CA LEU A 217 13.82 -8.72 -11.95
C LEU A 217 13.54 -8.24 -10.52
N HIS A 218 13.89 -7.00 -10.21
CA HIS A 218 13.70 -6.38 -8.91
C HIS A 218 13.28 -4.92 -9.07
N ILE A 219 12.76 -4.34 -7.99
CA ILE A 219 12.36 -2.94 -7.91
C ILE A 219 13.36 -2.19 -7.02
N ALA A 220 13.94 -1.13 -7.57
CA ALA A 220 14.75 -0.19 -6.80
C ALA A 220 13.86 0.94 -6.28
N LEU A 221 13.99 1.21 -4.98
CA LEU A 221 13.42 2.40 -4.37
C LEU A 221 14.28 3.63 -4.73
N PRO A 222 13.69 4.85 -4.77
CA PRO A 222 14.39 6.10 -5.05
C PRO A 222 15.58 6.40 -4.13
#